data_AF-A0A0W1DJ29-F1
#
_entry.id   AF-A0A0W1DJ29-F1
#
_cell.length_a   1.000
_cell.length_b   1.000
_cell.length_c   1.000
_cell.angle_alpha   90.00
_cell.angle_beta   90.00
_cell.angle_gamma   90.00
#
_symmetry.space_group_name_H-M   'P 1'
#
loop_
_entity.id
_entity.type
_entity.pdbx_description
1 polymer ?
#
loop_
_entity_poly.entity_id
_entity_poly.type
_entity_poly.pdbx_seq_one_letter_code
_entity_poly.pdbx_strand_id
1 'polypeptide(L)'
;MSAAQPSAIGAGSAPARSARGTLPGRSLFQDIAYSFVSVTCWLAINCLAAAGLLLGFFALMANLSVDQFFAETANLSNHYLAADGDRRGEFAELLLYLFGGFVLFFCIVRRSALLSVAATAKGAISND
;
A
#
# COMPACT_ATOMS: atom_id res chain seq x y z
N MET A 1 47.47 -48.22 22.91
CA MET A 1 47.50 -47.28 24.05
C MET A 1 46.66 -46.08 23.65
N SER A 2 45.34 -46.07 23.84
CA SER A 2 44.54 -45.94 25.08
C SER A 2 44.62 -44.57 25.76
N ALA A 3 43.47 -43.89 25.69
CA ALA A 3 42.88 -42.89 26.60
C ALA A 3 43.50 -41.48 26.77
N ALA A 4 42.71 -40.45 26.45
CA ALA A 4 42.01 -39.65 27.48
C ALA A 4 41.07 -38.60 26.86
N GLN A 5 39.76 -38.76 27.08
CA GLN A 5 38.82 -37.63 27.19
C GLN A 5 39.18 -36.78 28.41
N PRO A 6 38.86 -35.48 28.37
CA PRO A 6 38.26 -34.82 29.52
C PRO A 6 36.90 -34.21 29.18
N SER A 7 35.94 -34.52 30.05
CA SER A 7 34.54 -34.09 30.06
C SER A 7 34.33 -32.79 30.85
N ALA A 8 33.46 -31.93 30.30
CA ALA A 8 32.48 -31.04 30.95
C ALA A 8 32.95 -29.85 31.82
N ILE A 9 32.33 -28.68 31.59
CA ILE A 9 31.50 -27.88 32.53
C ILE A 9 31.49 -26.42 32.07
N GLY A 10 30.31 -25.87 31.76
CA GLY A 10 30.14 -24.45 31.41
C GLY A 10 28.74 -24.11 30.94
N ALA A 11 27.77 -24.26 31.83
CA ALA A 11 26.38 -23.85 31.68
C ALA A 11 26.21 -22.31 31.70
N GLY A 12 25.21 -21.82 30.94
CA GLY A 12 24.66 -20.47 31.04
C GLY A 12 25.28 -19.49 30.04
N SER A 13 24.58 -18.82 29.13
CA SER A 13 23.19 -18.37 29.19
C SER A 13 22.74 -18.01 27.77
N ALA A 14 21.89 -18.85 27.17
CA ALA A 14 21.04 -18.37 26.08
C ALA A 14 19.97 -17.49 26.73
N PRO A 15 19.84 -16.19 26.41
CA PRO A 15 18.73 -15.42 26.93
C PRO A 15 17.45 -16.02 26.35
N ALA A 16 16.60 -16.47 27.28
CA ALA A 16 15.29 -17.03 27.08
C ALA A 16 14.60 -16.37 25.88
N ARG A 17 14.38 -17.16 24.82
CA ARG A 17 13.33 -16.88 23.83
C ARG A 17 12.06 -16.80 24.65
N SER A 18 11.63 -15.57 24.94
CA SER A 18 10.40 -15.25 25.63
C SER A 18 9.28 -15.91 24.83
N ALA A 19 8.93 -17.13 25.24
CA ALA A 19 7.72 -17.81 24.85
C ALA A 19 6.59 -17.04 25.52
N ARG A 20 6.29 -15.87 24.96
CA ARG A 20 5.14 -15.07 25.31
C ARG A 20 3.96 -15.91 24.87
N GLY A 21 3.36 -16.63 25.82
CA GLY A 21 2.19 -17.46 25.60
C GLY A 21 1.12 -16.62 24.94
N THR A 22 0.99 -16.75 23.63
CA THR A 22 -0.10 -16.22 22.85
C THR A 22 -1.30 -17.11 23.13
N LEU A 23 -2.23 -16.59 23.92
CA LEU A 23 -3.57 -17.16 24.01
C LEU A 23 -4.14 -17.23 22.58
N PRO A 24 -4.48 -18.41 22.05
CA PRO A 24 -4.71 -18.62 20.62
C PRO A 24 -5.88 -17.80 20.04
N GLY A 25 -6.81 -17.33 20.88
CA GLY A 25 -7.95 -16.51 20.45
C GLY A 25 -7.65 -15.00 20.34
N ARG A 26 -6.70 -14.45 21.12
CA ARG A 26 -6.36 -13.01 21.08
C ARG A 26 -5.46 -12.67 19.90
N SER A 27 -4.59 -13.60 19.49
CA SER A 27 -3.73 -13.41 18.32
C SER A 27 -4.53 -13.34 17.03
N LEU A 28 -5.57 -14.18 16.85
CA LEU A 28 -6.37 -14.17 15.61
C LEU A 28 -7.12 -12.86 15.38
N PHE A 29 -7.78 -12.32 16.41
CA PHE A 29 -8.43 -11.00 16.30
C PHE A 29 -7.41 -9.88 16.07
N GLN A 30 -6.23 -9.97 16.70
CA GLN A 30 -5.15 -9.03 16.50
C GLN A 30 -4.58 -9.10 15.08
N ASP A 31 -4.44 -10.30 14.51
CA ASP A 31 -3.94 -10.54 13.15
C ASP A 31 -4.95 -10.05 12.11
N ILE A 32 -6.24 -10.29 12.34
CA ILE A 32 -7.32 -9.77 11.49
C ILE A 32 -7.34 -8.24 11.54
N ALA A 33 -7.31 -7.65 12.73
CA ALA A 33 -7.31 -6.19 12.88
C ALA A 33 -6.06 -5.56 12.23
N TYR A 34 -4.88 -6.16 12.43
CA TYR A 34 -3.65 -5.71 11.80
C TYR A 34 -3.72 -5.84 10.27
N SER A 35 -4.28 -6.94 9.76
CA SER A 35 -4.47 -7.17 8.33
C SER A 35 -5.40 -6.11 7.73
N PHE A 36 -6.54 -5.83 8.37
CA PHE A 36 -7.46 -4.78 7.92
C PHE A 36 -6.77 -3.42 7.88
N VAL A 37 -6.10 -3.02 8.96
CA VAL A 37 -5.38 -1.72 9.02
C VAL A 37 -4.30 -1.66 7.95
N SER A 38 -3.54 -2.74 7.76
CA SER A 38 -2.48 -2.81 6.76
C SER A 38 -3.05 -2.70 5.34
N VAL A 39 -4.11 -3.45 5.03
CA VAL A 39 -4.78 -3.41 3.72
C VAL A 39 -5.41 -2.06 3.46
N THR A 40 -6.08 -1.46 4.45
CA THR A 40 -6.65 -0.11 4.33
C THR A 40 -5.58 0.95 4.16
N CYS A 41 -4.48 0.89 4.91
CA CYS A 41 -3.35 1.81 4.75
C CYS A 41 -2.69 1.64 3.38
N TRP A 42 -2.50 0.40 2.94
CA TRP A 42 -1.97 0.09 1.62
C TRP A 42 -2.87 0.66 0.52
N LEU A 43 -4.19 0.44 0.61
CA LEU A 43 -5.17 1.00 -0.33
C LEU A 43 -5.18 2.52 -0.28
N ALA A 44 -5.18 3.13 0.91
CA ALA A 44 -5.20 4.58 1.10
C ALA A 44 -4.01 5.26 0.43
N ILE A 45 -2.80 4.67 0.50
CA ILE A 45 -1.61 5.20 -0.20
C ILE A 45 -1.81 5.15 -1.72
N ASN A 46 -2.39 4.07 -2.26
CA ASN A 46 -2.66 3.98 -3.69
C ASN A 46 -3.78 4.95 -4.13
N CYS A 47 -4.82 5.13 -3.31
CA CYS A 47 -5.84 6.16 -3.52
C CYS A 47 -5.24 7.57 -3.50
N LEU A 48 -4.35 7.85 -2.56
CA LEU A 48 -3.66 9.14 -2.47
C LEU A 48 -2.76 9.38 -3.69
N ALA A 49 -2.06 8.35 -4.17
CA ALA A 49 -1.27 8.43 -5.40
C ALA A 49 -2.14 8.70 -6.64
N ALA A 50 -3.29 8.02 -6.76
CA ALA A 50 -4.26 8.27 -7.84
C ALA A 50 -4.84 9.69 -7.78
N ALA A 51 -5.22 10.16 -6.59
CA ALA A 51 -5.70 11.52 -6.40
C ALA A 51 -4.62 12.56 -6.75
N GLY A 52 -3.38 12.32 -6.32
CA GLY A 52 -2.23 13.17 -6.66
C GLY A 52 -1.93 13.19 -8.15
N LEU A 53 -2.07 12.05 -8.85
CA LEU A 53 -1.90 11.98 -10.31
C LEU A 53 -2.97 12.81 -11.04
N LEU A 54 -4.23 12.68 -10.65
CA LEU A 54 -5.33 13.49 -11.20
C LEU A 54 -5.11 14.99 -10.94
N LEU A 55 -4.73 15.34 -9.71
CA LEU A 55 -4.39 16.72 -9.35
C LEU A 55 -3.21 17.23 -10.18
N GLY A 56 -2.19 16.39 -10.42
CA GLY A 56 -1.04 16.71 -11.25
C GLY A 56 -1.43 16.97 -12.71
N PHE A 57 -2.31 16.15 -13.29
CA PHE A 57 -2.84 16.41 -14.63
C PHE A 57 -3.57 17.75 -14.71
N PHE A 58 -4.37 18.06 -13.70
CA PHE A 58 -5.10 19.32 -13.65
C PHE A 58 -4.14 20.51 -13.47
N ALA A 59 -3.09 20.37 -12.65
CA ALA A 59 -2.03 21.37 -12.54
C ALA A 59 -1.26 21.56 -13.87
N LEU A 60 -1.02 20.50 -14.63
CA LEU A 60 -0.39 20.58 -15.94
C LEU A 60 -1.30 21.25 -16.98
N MET A 61 -2.61 20.98 -16.95
CA MET A 61 -3.60 21.68 -17.79
C MET A 61 -3.59 23.19 -17.52
N ALA A 62 -3.50 23.55 -16.23
CA ALA A 62 -3.36 24.91 -15.75
C ALA A 62 -1.96 25.52 -15.97
N ASN A 63 -1.10 24.89 -16.78
CA ASN A 63 0.27 25.35 -17.05
C ASN A 63 1.10 25.60 -15.78
N LEU A 64 0.87 24.80 -14.73
CA LEU A 64 1.46 24.93 -13.39
C LEU A 64 1.23 26.31 -12.72
N SER A 65 0.26 27.08 -13.23
CA SER A 65 -0.14 28.37 -12.68
C SER A 65 -1.31 28.19 -11.72
N VAL A 66 -1.16 28.74 -10.51
CA VAL A 66 -2.19 28.68 -9.46
C VAL A 66 -3.45 29.45 -9.89
N ASP A 67 -3.29 30.60 -10.53
CA ASP A 67 -4.42 31.42 -10.98
C ASP A 67 -5.23 30.70 -12.06
N GLN A 68 -4.54 30.08 -13.03
CA GLN A 68 -5.20 29.31 -14.09
C GLN A 68 -5.86 28.04 -13.55
N PHE A 69 -5.24 27.38 -12.56
CA PHE A 69 -5.80 26.20 -11.89
C PHE A 69 -7.15 26.53 -11.25
N PHE A 70 -7.23 27.61 -10.48
CA PHE A 70 -8.50 28.01 -9.87
C PHE A 70 -9.51 28.49 -10.90
N ALA A 71 -9.09 29.15 -11.97
CA ALA A 71 -9.98 29.56 -13.05
C ALA A 71 -10.61 28.35 -13.77
N GLU A 72 -9.82 27.33 -14.11
CA GLU A 72 -10.32 26.10 -14.71
C GLU A 72 -11.19 25.30 -13.73
N THR A 73 -10.83 25.28 -12.45
CA THR A 73 -11.64 24.60 -11.41
C THR A 73 -13.00 25.28 -11.26
N ALA A 74 -13.04 26.61 -11.28
CA ALA A 74 -14.28 27.39 -11.20
C ALA A 74 -15.14 27.21 -12.45
N ASN A 75 -14.53 27.10 -13.63
CA ASN A 75 -15.25 26.83 -14.86
C ASN A 75 -15.87 25.42 -14.83
N LEU A 76 -15.09 24.42 -14.42
CA LEU A 76 -15.56 23.04 -14.29
C LEU A 76 -16.70 22.93 -13.26
N SER A 77 -16.59 23.58 -12.11
CA SER A 77 -17.62 23.54 -11.08
C SER A 77 -18.91 24.23 -11.53
N ASN A 78 -18.80 25.39 -12.19
CA ASN A 78 -19.97 26.07 -12.76
C ASN A 78 -20.64 25.22 -13.84
N HIS A 79 -19.87 24.56 -14.71
CA HIS A 79 -20.42 23.68 -15.74
C HIS A 79 -21.10 22.44 -15.13
N TYR A 80 -20.49 21.84 -14.10
CA TYR A 80 -21.07 20.71 -13.38
C TYR A 80 -22.37 21.09 -12.64
N LEU A 81 -22.40 22.25 -11.98
CA LEU A 81 -23.58 22.76 -11.28
C LEU A 81 -24.68 23.27 -12.21
N ALA A 82 -24.34 23.63 -13.45
CA ALA A 82 -25.31 23.99 -14.48
C ALA A 82 -25.89 22.77 -15.21
N ALA A 83 -25.22 21.62 -15.18
CA ALA A 83 -25.67 20.40 -15.83
C ALA A 83 -26.86 19.75 -15.12
N ASP A 84 -27.71 19.06 -15.88
CA ASP A 84 -28.83 18.26 -15.34
C ASP A 84 -28.35 17.07 -14.51
N GLY A 85 -29.22 16.55 -13.63
CA GLY A 85 -28.90 15.44 -12.72
C GLY A 85 -28.34 14.20 -13.41
N ASP A 86 -28.89 13.83 -14.58
CA ASP A 86 -28.46 12.67 -15.35
C ASP A 86 -27.02 12.85 -15.88
N ARG A 87 -26.69 14.04 -16.40
CA ARG A 87 -25.34 14.37 -16.91
C ARG A 87 -24.30 14.45 -15.80
N ARG A 88 -24.69 14.89 -14.61
CA ARG A 88 -23.82 14.85 -13.42
C ARG A 88 -23.51 13.41 -13.02
N GLY A 89 -24.51 12.53 -13.11
CA GLY A 89 -24.35 11.09 -12.87
C GLY A 89 -23.31 10.47 -13.80
N GLU A 90 -23.44 10.69 -15.12
CA GLU A 90 -22.48 10.20 -16.11
C GLU A 90 -21.07 10.73 -15.87
N PHE A 91 -20.92 12.03 -15.56
CA PHE A 91 -19.62 12.61 -15.24
C PHE A 91 -19.01 11.99 -13.99
N ALA A 92 -19.79 11.81 -12.92
CA ALA A 92 -19.32 11.19 -11.69
C ALA A 92 -18.91 9.72 -11.91
N GLU A 93 -19.66 8.99 -12.73
CA GLU A 93 -19.35 7.61 -13.10
C GLU A 93 -18.05 7.51 -13.90
N LEU A 94 -17.87 8.35 -14.92
CA LEU A 94 -16.61 8.47 -15.67
C LEU A 94 -15.44 8.82 -14.75
N LEU A 95 -15.63 9.78 -13.84
CA LEU A 95 -14.61 10.17 -12.87
C LEU A 95 -14.24 9.00 -11.93
N LEU A 96 -15.24 8.23 -11.51
CA LEU A 96 -15.06 7.05 -10.67
C LEU A 96 -14.35 5.92 -11.40
N TYR A 97 -14.66 5.67 -12.67
CA TYR A 97 -13.94 4.69 -13.48
C TYR A 97 -12.49 5.10 -13.74
N LEU A 98 -12.25 6.38 -14.02
CA LEU A 98 -10.89 6.91 -14.21
C LEU A 98 -10.08 6.79 -12.91
N PHE A 99 -10.63 7.26 -11.79
CA PHE A 99 -9.99 7.17 -10.48
C PHE A 99 -9.76 5.71 -10.06
N GLY A 100 -10.78 4.88 -10.15
CA GLY A 100 -10.70 3.45 -9.85
C GLY A 100 -9.69 2.74 -10.74
N GLY A 101 -9.62 3.09 -12.02
CA GLY A 101 -8.62 2.59 -12.96
C GLY A 101 -7.19 2.92 -12.53
N PHE A 102 -6.92 4.16 -12.10
CA PHE A 102 -5.61 4.53 -11.56
C PHE A 102 -5.28 3.82 -10.25
N VAL A 103 -6.24 3.70 -9.34
CA VAL A 103 -6.05 2.95 -8.08
C VAL A 103 -5.71 1.49 -8.38
N LEU A 104 -6.45 0.84 -9.28
CA LEU A 104 -6.20 -0.53 -9.70
C LEU A 104 -4.81 -0.66 -10.35
N PHE A 105 -4.45 0.27 -11.23
CA PHE A 105 -3.13 0.32 -11.87
C PHE A 105 -2.00 0.39 -10.83
N PHE A 106 -2.07 1.31 -9.87
CA PHE A 106 -1.08 1.42 -8.80
C PHE A 106 -1.03 0.17 -7.92
N CYS A 107 -2.19 -0.41 -7.59
CA CYS A 107 -2.29 -1.65 -6.85
C CYS A 107 -1.58 -2.81 -7.56
N ILE A 108 -1.79 -2.98 -8.88
CA ILE A 108 -1.17 -4.03 -9.68
C ILE A 108 0.34 -3.81 -9.78
N VAL A 109 0.78 -2.61 -10.16
CA VAL A 109 2.21 -2.29 -10.31
C VAL A 109 2.96 -2.49 -8.99
N ARG A 110 2.41 -1.99 -7.88
CA ARG A 110 3.02 -2.12 -6.55
C ARG A 110 3.06 -3.56 -6.09
N ARG A 111 2.01 -4.35 -6.35
CA ARG A 111 2.00 -5.79 -6.04
C ARG A 111 3.07 -6.54 -6.85
N SER A 112 3.18 -6.26 -8.15
CA SER A 112 4.20 -6.87 -9.02
C SER A 112 5.62 -6.54 -8.57
N ALA A 113 5.87 -5.31 -8.13
CA ALA A 113 7.17 -4.91 -7.58
C ALA A 113 7.53 -5.66 -6.28
N LEU A 114 6.55 -5.92 -5.41
CA LEU A 114 6.78 -6.72 -4.20
C LEU A 114 7.08 -8.19 -4.53
N LEU A 115 6.37 -8.76 -5.52
CA LEU A 115 6.59 -10.13 -5.96
C LEU A 115 7.95 -10.31 -6.66
N SER A 116 8.38 -9.33 -7.45
CA SER A 116 9.69 -9.38 -8.11
C SER A 116 10.84 -9.34 -7.09
N VAL A 117 10.77 -8.46 -6.09
CA VAL A 117 11.75 -8.38 -5.00
C VAL A 117 11.80 -9.68 -4.20
N ALA A 118 10.64 -10.28 -3.90
CA ALA A 118 10.57 -11.56 -3.21
C ALA A 118 11.19 -12.71 -4.03
N ALA A 119 10.98 -12.71 -5.35
CA ALA A 119 11.59 -13.70 -6.26
C ALA A 119 13.11 -13.58 -6.30
N THR A 120 13.64 -12.35 -6.38
CA THR A 120 15.09 -12.09 -6.33
C THR A 120 15.71 -12.52 -4.99
N ALA A 121 15.04 -12.24 -3.87
CA ALA A 121 15.52 -12.64 -2.55
C ALA A 121 15.57 -14.18 -2.38
N LYS A 122 14.58 -14.90 -2.91
CA LYS A 122 14.56 -16.37 -2.87
C LYS A 122 15.68 -17.00 -3.72
N GLY A 123 15.98 -16.43 -4.89
CA GLY A 123 17.06 -16.92 -5.75
C GLY A 123 18.46 -16.75 -5.16
N ALA A 124 18.68 -15.72 -4.34
CA ALA A 124 19.94 -15.52 -3.63
C ALA A 124 20.20 -16.60 -2.57
N ILE A 125 19.16 -17.10 -1.90
CA ILE A 125 19.27 -18.08 -0.80
C ILE A 125 19.50 -19.51 -1.30
N SER A 126 19.07 -19.86 -2.52
CA SER A 126 19.25 -21.23 -3.04
C SER A 126 20.61 -21.49 -3.71
N ASN A 127 21.46 -20.46 -3.81
CA ASN A 127 22.74 -20.55 -4.50
C ASN A 127 23.94 -20.60 -3.52
N ASP A 128 23.65 -20.71 -2.22
CA ASP A 128 24.57 -20.99 -1.11
C ASP A 128 24.31 -22.42 -0.58
#